data_AF-A0A956BV75-F1
#
_entry.id   AF-A0A956BV75-F1
#
_cell.length_a   1.000
_cell.length_b   1.000
_cell.length_c   1.000
_cell.angle_alpha   90.00
_cell.angle_beta   90.00
_cell.angle_gamma   90.00
#
_symmetry.space_group_name_H-M   'P 1'
#
loop_
_entity.id
_entity.type
_entity.pdbx_description
1 polymer ?
#
loop_
_entity_poly.entity_id
_entity_poly.type
_entity_poly.pdbx_seq_one_letter_code
_entity_poly.pdbx_strand_id
1 'polypeptide(L)'
;MPSPSHDLRRKATRLAVRSLARARGLSPESAIAWLPAPLRDRLAGLFPAPSTVGIDGFDAFAPETLANPYAFYDTLRRKAPVYRVPGADYYCVSTYDLVREVALDTQTYSSNLVAILLASGRKGAKTWQLPTGQGPVDVLAIEDPPVHTRHRKLATAALSSRFQKSLDDDIRAMVDELLAAALARGECEWMDDVANVVPMRIALRLVGFPEEDHRRVKFLCDHAVALLNGVNTPAQLAEHVDFGIELFAYVQRQFQRHVRAPGDDLTGSLVRATRGSGDDSLSEAEALSILLQILIAGSDSSASALGSCVARLAADAELQAALRAAPEGIPAFVEEMLRLEAPFQGHFRVTTRAVSLGGVQLPKGARLMLLWASANRDAARFEEPDALRPERPGLRQHMTFGYGAHLCLGAHLARREIQIALAQLLGSTSHIAPGPSPQRHRPSVFTRTLVNLPLTLTPSAPATDARPPTPAPEASPLRAVGEDAR
;
A
#
# COMPACT_ATOMS: atom_id res chain seq x y z
N MET A 1 9.04 31.30 42.92
CA MET A 1 9.50 31.93 41.66
C MET A 1 10.93 31.50 41.38
N PRO A 2 11.31 31.10 40.16
CA PRO A 2 12.69 30.72 39.87
C PRO A 2 13.61 31.95 40.03
N SER A 3 14.82 31.76 40.56
CA SER A 3 15.74 32.87 40.80
C SER A 3 16.18 33.53 39.48
N PRO A 4 16.55 34.83 39.48
CA PRO A 4 17.00 35.55 38.27
C PRO A 4 18.15 34.86 37.52
N SER A 5 19.03 34.15 38.25
CA SER A 5 20.16 33.40 37.68
C SER A 5 19.72 32.13 36.94
N HIS A 6 18.60 31.52 37.34
CA HIS A 6 18.02 30.36 36.65
C HIS A 6 17.38 30.75 35.30
N ASP A 7 16.79 31.94 35.22
CA ASP A 7 16.18 32.45 33.97
C ASP A 7 17.26 32.88 32.94
N LEU A 8 18.34 33.53 33.39
CA LEU A 8 19.49 33.87 32.54
C LEU A 8 20.18 32.64 31.95
N ARG A 9 20.40 31.59 32.76
CA ARG A 9 20.96 30.31 32.28
C ARG A 9 20.05 29.66 31.25
N ARG A 10 18.73 29.61 31.49
CA ARG A 10 17.76 29.08 30.50
C ARG A 10 17.77 29.87 29.20
N LYS A 11 17.85 31.21 29.24
CA LYS A 11 17.94 32.05 28.04
C LYS A 11 19.23 31.80 27.24
N ALA A 12 20.38 31.74 27.92
CA ALA A 12 21.66 31.43 27.28
C ALA A 12 21.66 30.04 26.63
N THR A 13 21.13 29.03 27.32
CA THR A 13 20.98 27.67 26.78
C THR A 13 20.04 27.64 25.57
N ARG A 14 18.92 28.38 25.59
CA ARG A 14 18.02 28.50 24.42
C ARG A 14 18.72 29.13 23.21
N LEU A 15 19.53 30.17 23.42
CA LEU A 15 20.32 30.82 22.36
C LEU A 15 21.35 29.88 21.76
N ALA A 16 22.09 29.14 22.58
CA ALA A 16 23.08 28.16 22.14
C ALA A 16 22.43 27.04 21.30
N VAL A 17 21.29 26.49 21.77
CA VAL A 17 20.55 25.46 21.02
C VAL A 17 20.01 26.02 19.70
N ARG A 18 19.47 27.25 19.67
CA ARG A 18 19.02 27.90 18.42
C ARG A 18 20.16 28.16 17.44
N SER A 19 21.35 28.45 17.93
CA SER A 19 22.55 28.63 17.11
C SER A 19 23.00 27.30 16.50
N LEU A 20 23.06 26.24 17.31
CA LEU A 20 23.37 24.88 16.86
C LEU A 20 22.35 24.38 15.83
N ALA A 21 21.06 24.65 16.07
CA ALA A 21 19.97 24.30 15.18
C ALA A 21 20.10 25.01 13.82
N ARG A 22 20.37 26.33 13.83
CA ARG A 22 20.63 27.10 12.60
C ARG A 22 21.84 26.59 11.81
N ALA A 23 22.95 26.31 12.50
CA ALA A 23 24.16 25.77 11.87
C ALA A 23 23.93 24.42 11.19
N ARG A 24 22.90 23.67 11.60
CA ARG A 24 22.55 22.35 11.06
C ARG A 24 21.29 22.34 10.19
N GLY A 25 20.65 23.49 9.96
CA GLY A 25 19.36 23.55 9.25
C GLY A 25 18.22 22.83 9.98
N LEU A 26 18.31 22.68 11.30
CA LEU A 26 17.37 21.94 12.13
C LEU A 26 16.49 22.89 12.97
N SER A 27 15.37 22.38 13.50
CA SER A 27 14.67 23.05 14.61
C SER A 27 15.46 22.91 15.92
N PRO A 28 15.28 23.79 16.92
CA PRO A 28 15.92 23.68 18.24
C PRO A 28 15.68 22.32 18.91
N GLU A 29 14.47 21.77 18.79
CA GLU A 29 14.08 20.47 19.36
C GLU A 29 14.75 19.32 18.62
N SER A 30 14.89 19.45 17.29
CA SER A 30 15.62 18.50 16.46
C SER A 30 17.09 18.49 16.84
N ALA A 31 17.73 19.66 17.03
CA ALA A 31 19.10 19.73 17.50
C ALA A 31 19.30 19.07 18.88
N ILE A 32 18.32 19.17 19.78
CA ILE A 32 18.35 18.50 21.10
C ILE A 32 18.26 16.97 20.95
N ALA A 33 17.47 16.46 20.01
CA ALA A 33 17.29 15.01 19.82
C ALA A 33 18.59 14.28 19.41
N TRP A 34 19.56 14.99 18.83
CA TRP A 34 20.88 14.50 18.43
C TRP A 34 21.93 14.57 19.54
N LEU A 35 21.59 15.08 20.72
CA LEU A 35 22.51 15.16 21.86
C LEU A 35 22.55 13.82 22.62
N PRO A 36 23.67 13.51 23.30
CA PRO A 36 23.74 12.37 24.21
C PRO A 36 22.60 12.40 25.24
N ALA A 37 22.09 11.23 25.62
CA ALA A 37 20.93 11.10 26.50
C ALA A 37 20.95 12.02 27.74
N PRO A 38 22.06 12.16 28.50
CA PRO A 38 22.10 13.04 29.67
C PRO A 38 21.83 14.52 29.36
N LEU A 39 22.27 14.99 28.19
CA LEU A 39 22.06 16.36 27.71
C LEU A 39 20.67 16.51 27.11
N ARG A 40 20.23 15.53 26.34
CA ARG A 40 18.89 15.51 25.74
C ARG A 40 17.79 15.58 26.81
N ASP A 41 17.91 14.77 27.86
CA ASP A 41 16.90 14.68 28.91
C ASP A 41 16.88 15.95 29.77
N ARG A 42 18.05 16.54 30.01
CA ARG A 42 18.20 17.82 30.74
C ARG A 42 17.68 19.02 29.96
N LEU A 43 17.63 18.91 28.63
CA LEU A 43 17.09 19.94 27.72
C LEU A 43 15.66 19.63 27.25
N ALA A 44 15.10 18.48 27.61
CA ALA A 44 13.72 18.13 27.34
C ALA A 44 12.80 19.11 28.09
N GLY A 45 11.97 19.85 27.34
CA GLY A 45 11.10 20.90 27.89
C GLY A 45 11.67 22.32 27.91
N LEU A 46 12.88 22.54 27.37
CA LEU A 46 13.43 23.90 27.22
C LEU A 46 12.63 24.75 26.21
N PHE A 47 12.05 24.09 25.21
CA PHE A 47 11.15 24.66 24.22
C PHE A 47 9.79 23.92 24.32
N PRO A 48 8.65 24.62 24.20
CA PRO A 48 7.37 23.94 24.03
C PRO A 48 7.48 23.02 22.80
N ALA A 49 6.93 21.81 22.88
CA ALA A 49 6.89 20.94 21.71
C ALA A 49 6.12 21.67 20.60
N PRO A 50 6.60 21.65 19.34
CA PRO A 50 5.80 22.15 18.23
C PRO A 50 4.45 21.41 18.24
N SER A 51 3.36 22.17 18.12
CA SER A 51 2.02 21.60 18.01
C SER A 51 1.96 20.69 16.78
N THR A 52 1.50 19.46 16.98
CA THR A 52 1.12 18.54 15.89
C THR A 52 -0.30 18.81 15.39
N VAL A 53 -1.10 19.50 16.21
CA VAL A 53 -2.42 20.00 15.83
C VAL A 53 -2.27 21.03 14.71
N GLY A 54 -2.84 20.71 13.57
CA GLY A 54 -2.82 21.47 12.34
C GLY A 54 -4.15 22.11 12.00
N ILE A 55 -4.48 22.10 10.71
CA ILE A 55 -5.69 22.74 10.17
C ILE A 55 -6.95 22.15 10.82
N ASP A 56 -7.87 23.03 11.23
CA ASP A 56 -9.13 22.69 11.91
C ASP A 56 -8.99 21.75 13.13
N GLY A 57 -7.84 21.77 13.82
CA GLY A 57 -7.64 20.96 15.02
C GLY A 57 -7.22 19.51 14.75
N PHE A 58 -7.00 19.12 13.49
CA PHE A 58 -6.51 17.77 13.17
C PHE A 58 -5.04 17.59 13.51
N ASP A 59 -4.72 16.53 14.24
CA ASP A 59 -3.36 16.00 14.33
C ASP A 59 -3.24 14.80 13.38
N ALA A 60 -2.38 14.92 12.37
CA ALA A 60 -2.16 13.88 11.36
C ALA A 60 -1.58 12.58 11.93
N PHE A 61 -1.03 12.61 13.15
CA PHE A 61 -0.40 11.48 13.83
C PHE A 61 -1.22 10.97 15.02
N ALA A 62 -2.38 11.57 15.30
CA ALA A 62 -3.26 11.09 16.36
C ALA A 62 -3.89 9.74 15.98
N PRO A 63 -4.05 8.80 16.93
CA PRO A 63 -4.59 7.46 16.66
C PRO A 63 -5.91 7.47 15.90
N GLU A 64 -6.82 8.39 16.22
CA GLU A 64 -8.11 8.56 15.56
C GLU A 64 -7.98 8.99 14.10
N THR A 65 -7.06 9.90 13.79
CA THR A 65 -6.79 10.35 12.41
C THR A 65 -6.12 9.24 11.59
N LEU A 66 -5.19 8.48 12.19
CA LEU A 66 -4.56 7.34 11.53
C LEU A 66 -5.58 6.23 11.26
N ALA A 67 -6.49 5.98 12.19
CA ALA A 67 -7.55 4.99 12.05
C ALA A 67 -8.62 5.41 11.04
N ASN A 68 -8.84 6.71 10.82
CA ASN A 68 -9.77 7.23 9.81
C ASN A 68 -9.32 8.63 9.30
N PRO A 69 -8.50 8.69 8.23
CA PRO A 69 -7.91 9.96 7.79
C PRO A 69 -8.82 10.78 6.88
N TYR A 70 -10.00 10.28 6.50
CA TYR A 70 -10.78 10.87 5.41
C TYR A 70 -11.34 12.26 5.74
N ALA A 71 -11.72 12.52 6.99
CA ALA A 71 -12.14 13.86 7.43
C ALA A 71 -10.98 14.87 7.38
N PHE A 72 -9.77 14.43 7.72
CA PHE A 72 -8.57 15.25 7.58
C PHE A 72 -8.26 15.53 6.10
N TYR A 73 -8.29 14.50 5.25
CA TYR A 73 -8.05 14.65 3.80
C TYR A 73 -9.07 15.56 3.12
N ASP A 74 -10.33 15.45 3.48
CA ASP A 74 -11.41 16.32 3.00
C ASP A 74 -11.17 17.80 3.38
N THR A 75 -10.70 18.03 4.61
CA THR A 75 -10.26 19.36 5.05
C THR A 75 -9.09 19.90 4.23
N LEU A 76 -8.08 19.06 3.95
CA LEU A 76 -6.97 19.44 3.08
C LEU A 76 -7.46 19.82 1.68
N ARG A 77 -8.27 19.00 1.03
CA ARG A 77 -8.79 19.27 -0.32
C ARG A 77 -9.50 20.61 -0.43
N ARG A 78 -10.35 20.95 0.56
CA ARG A 78 -11.13 22.20 0.54
C ARG A 78 -10.34 23.45 0.89
N LYS A 79 -9.40 23.37 1.83
CA LYS A 79 -8.81 24.56 2.47
C LYS A 79 -7.32 24.73 2.19
N ALA A 80 -6.58 23.64 2.08
CA ALA A 80 -5.12 23.65 1.95
C ALA A 80 -4.65 22.45 1.11
N PRO A 81 -4.89 22.46 -0.21
CA PRO A 81 -4.68 21.29 -1.06
C PRO A 81 -3.20 20.88 -1.16
N VAL A 82 -2.29 21.83 -0.93
CA VAL A 82 -0.87 21.62 -0.65
C VAL A 82 -0.58 22.12 0.77
N TYR A 83 -0.30 21.20 1.70
CA TYR A 83 -0.23 21.52 3.13
C TYR A 83 1.02 20.96 3.80
N ARG A 84 1.80 21.82 4.45
CA ARG A 84 2.93 21.37 5.28
C ARG A 84 2.43 20.83 6.61
N VAL A 85 2.57 19.53 6.81
CA VAL A 85 2.06 18.86 8.03
C VAL A 85 2.85 19.34 9.26
N PRO A 86 2.20 19.88 10.29
CA PRO A 86 2.87 20.25 11.54
C PRO A 86 3.55 19.04 12.19
N GLY A 87 4.77 19.23 12.69
CA GLY A 87 5.58 18.13 13.23
C GLY A 87 6.23 17.24 12.16
N ALA A 88 5.93 17.44 10.88
CA ALA A 88 6.55 16.72 9.76
C ALA A 88 7.44 17.60 8.88
N ASP A 89 8.28 16.95 8.08
CA ASP A 89 9.20 17.59 7.13
C ASP A 89 8.78 17.39 5.65
N TYR A 90 7.50 17.12 5.43
CA TYR A 90 6.90 16.98 4.11
C TYR A 90 5.59 17.77 3.98
N TYR A 91 5.15 17.95 2.74
CA TYR A 91 3.84 18.52 2.38
C TYR A 91 2.92 17.40 1.90
N CYS A 92 1.63 17.46 2.26
CA CYS A 92 0.61 16.65 1.63
C CYS A 92 0.09 17.36 0.37
N VAL A 93 -0.12 16.60 -0.71
CA VAL A 93 -0.84 17.03 -1.92
C VAL A 93 -2.10 16.19 -2.00
N SER A 94 -3.28 16.81 -1.97
CA SER A 94 -4.52 16.13 -1.60
C SER A 94 -5.63 16.11 -2.65
N THR A 95 -5.59 16.97 -3.67
CA THR A 95 -6.60 17.00 -4.74
C THR A 95 -6.16 16.16 -5.94
N TYR A 96 -7.12 15.61 -6.68
CA TYR A 96 -6.88 14.73 -7.81
C TYR A 96 -5.97 15.38 -8.87
N ASP A 97 -6.28 16.62 -9.26
CA ASP A 97 -5.55 17.29 -10.33
C ASP A 97 -4.10 17.63 -9.94
N LEU A 98 -3.86 18.12 -8.71
CA LEU A 98 -2.50 18.41 -8.26
C LEU A 98 -1.68 17.14 -8.07
N VAL A 99 -2.30 16.08 -7.54
CA VAL A 99 -1.65 14.77 -7.41
C VAL A 99 -1.27 14.24 -8.79
N ARG A 100 -2.15 14.36 -9.79
CA ARG A 100 -1.89 13.98 -11.18
C ARG A 100 -0.78 14.81 -11.81
N GLU A 101 -0.78 16.12 -11.61
CA GLU A 101 0.24 17.05 -12.11
C GLU A 101 1.63 16.64 -11.63
N VAL A 102 1.80 16.44 -10.32
CA VAL A 102 3.08 16.03 -9.74
C VAL A 102 3.50 14.64 -10.25
N ALA A 103 2.56 13.69 -10.30
CA ALA A 103 2.87 12.32 -10.73
C ALA A 103 3.33 12.22 -12.21
N LEU A 104 2.96 13.18 -13.05
CA LEU A 104 3.33 13.22 -14.47
C LEU A 104 4.68 13.90 -14.74
N ASP A 105 5.10 14.84 -13.89
CA ASP A 105 6.36 15.58 -14.07
C ASP A 105 7.48 15.01 -13.19
N THR A 106 8.06 13.89 -13.61
CA THR A 106 9.18 13.24 -12.90
C THR A 106 10.48 14.04 -12.96
N GLN A 107 10.59 15.07 -13.81
CA GLN A 107 11.78 15.91 -13.89
C GLN A 107 11.79 16.95 -12.77
N THR A 108 10.63 17.57 -12.50
CA THR A 108 10.48 18.50 -11.38
C THR A 108 10.29 17.76 -10.06
N TYR A 109 9.58 16.63 -10.07
CA TYR A 109 9.21 15.86 -8.89
C TYR A 109 9.81 14.46 -8.96
N SER A 110 11.04 14.36 -8.46
CA SER A 110 11.82 13.12 -8.41
C SER A 110 11.17 12.07 -7.52
N SER A 111 11.24 10.81 -7.94
CA SER A 111 10.81 9.65 -7.15
C SER A 111 11.91 9.11 -6.26
N ASN A 112 13.15 9.58 -6.43
CA ASN A 112 14.31 9.11 -5.67
C ASN A 112 14.13 9.45 -4.19
N LEU A 113 13.69 8.43 -3.46
CA LEU A 113 13.33 8.54 -2.07
C LEU A 113 14.50 8.12 -1.20
N VAL A 114 15.43 9.04 -0.98
CA VAL A 114 16.42 8.88 0.09
C VAL A 114 15.77 9.28 1.43
N ALA A 115 14.71 8.60 1.85
CA ALA A 115 13.98 8.96 3.06
C ALA A 115 13.13 7.81 3.66
N ILE A 116 13.58 7.25 4.78
CA ILE A 116 12.73 6.48 5.71
C ILE A 116 11.87 7.48 6.51
N LEU A 117 10.58 7.20 6.73
CA LEU A 117 9.75 7.97 7.66
C LEU A 117 10.01 7.53 9.11
N LEU A 118 10.91 8.23 9.80
CA LEU A 118 11.17 8.04 11.22
C LEU A 118 10.19 8.83 12.06
N ALA A 119 9.47 8.20 12.98
CA ALA A 119 8.75 9.00 13.98
C ALA A 119 9.75 9.71 14.89
N SER A 120 9.46 10.97 15.21
CA SER A 120 10.21 11.76 16.19
C SER A 120 9.57 11.69 17.58
N GLY A 121 9.14 10.48 17.98
CA GLY A 121 8.35 10.26 19.19
C GLY A 121 6.92 10.81 19.04
N ARG A 122 6.30 11.28 20.14
CA ARG A 122 4.95 11.92 20.16
C ARG A 122 4.88 13.28 19.42
N LYS A 123 5.74 13.54 18.43
CA LYS A 123 6.02 14.88 17.86
C LYS A 123 6.03 14.96 16.33
N GLY A 124 5.53 13.92 15.65
CA GLY A 124 5.41 13.83 14.17
C GLY A 124 6.50 13.00 13.48
N ALA A 125 6.38 12.79 12.17
CA ALA A 125 7.30 12.00 11.35
C ALA A 125 8.37 12.85 10.66
N LYS A 126 9.63 12.42 10.69
CA LYS A 126 10.76 13.02 9.98
C LYS A 126 11.31 12.06 8.95
N THR A 127 11.82 12.58 7.85
CA THR A 127 12.54 11.76 6.88
C THR A 127 14.00 11.56 7.27
N TRP A 128 14.53 10.35 7.06
CA TRP A 128 15.93 10.02 7.31
C TRP A 128 16.58 9.37 6.09
N GLN A 129 17.74 9.89 5.73
CA GLN A 129 18.56 9.35 4.64
C GLN A 129 19.34 8.15 5.16
N LEU A 130 19.17 6.98 4.53
CA LEU A 130 20.09 5.86 4.72
C LEU A 130 21.51 6.29 4.34
N PRO A 131 22.55 5.96 5.13
CA PRO A 131 23.93 6.20 4.77
C PRO A 131 24.23 5.52 3.42
N THR A 132 24.68 6.31 2.45
CA THR A 132 25.11 5.78 1.15
C THR A 132 26.31 4.85 1.31
N GLY A 133 26.22 3.62 0.78
CA GLY A 133 27.39 2.75 0.56
C GLY A 133 27.28 1.31 1.05
N GLN A 134 26.30 0.96 1.89
CA GLN A 134 26.07 -0.42 2.34
C GLN A 134 24.56 -0.66 2.55
N GLY A 135 23.82 -0.98 1.48
CA GLY A 135 22.38 -1.24 1.53
C GLY A 135 21.71 -1.33 0.15
N PRO A 136 20.38 -1.54 0.10
CA PRO A 136 19.59 -1.47 -1.14
C PRO A 136 19.82 -0.15 -1.89
N VAL A 137 19.76 -0.19 -3.21
CA VAL A 137 19.86 0.98 -4.09
C VAL A 137 18.49 1.38 -4.62
N ASP A 138 18.38 2.62 -5.09
CA ASP A 138 17.15 3.14 -5.69
C ASP A 138 16.82 2.33 -6.96
N VAL A 139 15.63 1.73 -6.99
CA VAL A 139 15.09 1.00 -8.15
C VAL A 139 13.59 1.22 -8.27
N LEU A 140 13.04 0.92 -9.45
CA LEU A 140 11.59 0.91 -9.71
C LEU A 140 10.83 2.11 -9.12
N ALA A 141 9.98 1.90 -8.09
CA ALA A 141 9.09 2.95 -7.56
C ALA A 141 9.82 4.13 -6.90
N ILE A 142 11.11 3.99 -6.61
CA ILE A 142 11.96 5.02 -6.02
C ILE A 142 13.14 5.41 -6.92
N GLU A 143 13.06 5.15 -8.22
CA GLU A 143 14.07 5.57 -9.20
C GLU A 143 13.41 6.42 -10.29
N ASP A 144 14.16 7.32 -10.92
CA ASP A 144 13.70 8.19 -11.98
C ASP A 144 14.15 7.72 -13.38
N PRO A 145 13.44 8.11 -14.45
CA PRO A 145 13.93 7.90 -15.81
C PRO A 145 15.29 8.60 -16.05
N PRO A 146 16.20 8.00 -16.84
CA PRO A 146 16.00 6.81 -17.68
C PRO A 146 16.26 5.46 -16.97
N VAL A 147 16.89 5.46 -15.79
CA VAL A 147 17.25 4.22 -15.07
C VAL A 147 16.01 3.42 -14.68
N HIS A 148 14.98 4.09 -14.17
CA HIS A 148 13.67 3.49 -13.90
C HIS A 148 13.07 2.80 -15.13
N THR A 149 13.18 3.41 -16.31
CA THR A 149 12.61 2.86 -17.55
C THR A 149 13.21 1.49 -17.87
N ARG A 150 14.53 1.35 -17.67
CA ARG A 150 15.25 0.08 -17.82
C ARG A 150 14.77 -0.95 -16.79
N HIS A 151 14.76 -0.60 -15.51
CA HIS A 151 14.31 -1.50 -14.44
C HIS A 151 12.88 -2.00 -14.71
N ARG A 152 11.99 -1.08 -15.07
CA ARG A 152 10.59 -1.35 -15.37
C ARG A 152 10.43 -2.28 -16.57
N LYS A 153 11.20 -2.07 -17.65
CA LYS A 153 11.18 -2.95 -18.83
C LYS A 153 11.51 -4.40 -18.46
N LEU A 154 12.56 -4.61 -17.66
CA LEU A 154 12.97 -5.94 -17.20
C LEU A 154 11.92 -6.58 -16.30
N ALA A 155 11.40 -5.85 -15.32
CA ALA A 155 10.39 -6.38 -14.39
C ALA A 155 9.04 -6.67 -15.08
N THR A 156 8.64 -5.86 -16.08
CA THR A 156 7.41 -6.08 -16.87
C THR A 156 7.47 -7.37 -17.68
N ALA A 157 8.64 -7.71 -18.22
CA ALA A 157 8.81 -8.95 -19.00
C ALA A 157 8.52 -10.20 -18.15
N ALA A 158 8.90 -10.21 -16.88
CA ALA A 158 8.60 -11.32 -15.97
C ALA A 158 7.10 -11.39 -15.60
N LEU A 159 6.40 -10.25 -15.56
CA LEU A 159 4.96 -10.15 -15.33
C LEU A 159 4.14 -10.26 -16.62
N SER A 160 4.62 -11.02 -17.62
CA SER A 160 3.91 -11.16 -18.89
C SER A 160 2.47 -11.65 -18.71
N SER A 161 1.58 -11.29 -19.64
CA SER A 161 0.18 -11.73 -19.62
C SER A 161 0.04 -13.26 -19.66
N ARG A 162 1.01 -13.96 -20.26
CA ARG A 162 1.05 -15.42 -20.28
C ARG A 162 1.25 -15.98 -18.88
N PHE A 163 2.22 -15.44 -18.13
CA PHE A 163 2.46 -15.82 -16.73
C PHE A 163 1.25 -15.51 -15.86
N GLN A 164 0.66 -14.31 -16.00
CA GLN A 164 -0.52 -13.95 -15.22
C GLN A 164 -1.71 -14.89 -15.49
N LYS A 165 -1.96 -15.28 -16.75
CA LYS A 165 -3.03 -16.23 -17.09
C LYS A 165 -2.79 -17.63 -16.53
N SER A 166 -1.54 -18.10 -16.48
CA SER A 166 -1.25 -19.40 -15.88
C SER A 166 -1.49 -19.42 -14.37
N LEU A 167 -1.50 -18.26 -13.70
CA LEU A 167 -1.76 -18.19 -12.27
C LEU A 167 -3.24 -18.31 -11.90
N ASP A 168 -4.19 -18.12 -12.83
CA ASP A 168 -5.61 -18.08 -12.48
C ASP A 168 -6.08 -19.37 -11.78
N ASP A 169 -5.73 -20.53 -12.35
CA ASP A 169 -6.11 -21.84 -11.79
C ASP A 169 -5.36 -22.13 -10.48
N ASP A 170 -4.11 -21.71 -10.39
CA ASP A 170 -3.29 -21.84 -9.19
C ASP A 170 -3.84 -21.00 -8.02
N ILE A 171 -4.24 -19.75 -8.31
CA ILE A 171 -4.84 -18.85 -7.32
C ILE A 171 -6.17 -19.43 -6.85
N ARG A 172 -7.00 -19.95 -7.76
CA ARG A 172 -8.26 -20.62 -7.41
C ARG A 172 -8.01 -21.80 -6.47
N ALA A 173 -7.12 -22.72 -6.85
CA ALA A 173 -6.80 -23.89 -6.05
C ALA A 173 -6.25 -23.52 -4.66
N MET A 174 -5.37 -22.53 -4.60
CA MET A 174 -4.83 -22.02 -3.34
C MET A 174 -5.92 -21.42 -2.45
N VAL A 175 -6.80 -20.58 -3.00
CA VAL A 175 -7.90 -19.99 -2.23
C VAL A 175 -8.87 -21.08 -1.77
N ASP A 176 -9.19 -22.05 -2.61
CA ASP A 176 -10.11 -23.16 -2.27
C ASP A 176 -9.55 -24.00 -1.12
N GLU A 177 -8.24 -24.29 -1.11
CA GLU A 177 -7.57 -24.98 0.00
C GLU A 177 -7.70 -24.19 1.32
N LEU A 178 -7.40 -22.89 1.29
CA LEU A 178 -7.45 -22.03 2.47
C LEU A 178 -8.90 -21.87 3.00
N LEU A 179 -9.86 -21.72 2.08
CA LEU A 179 -11.28 -21.61 2.43
C LEU A 179 -11.84 -22.93 2.96
N ALA A 180 -11.45 -24.09 2.42
CA ALA A 180 -11.92 -25.37 2.92
C ALA A 180 -11.58 -25.58 4.41
N ALA A 181 -10.35 -25.20 4.80
CA ALA A 181 -9.91 -25.26 6.19
C ALA A 181 -10.71 -24.31 7.11
N ALA A 182 -11.04 -23.11 6.62
CA ALA A 182 -11.83 -22.12 7.35
C ALA A 182 -13.30 -22.53 7.47
N LEU A 183 -13.90 -23.02 6.39
CA LEU A 183 -15.30 -23.47 6.33
C LEU A 183 -15.55 -24.67 7.24
N ALA A 184 -14.58 -25.59 7.36
CA ALA A 184 -14.66 -26.72 8.29
C ALA A 184 -14.78 -26.28 9.76
N ARG A 185 -14.26 -25.09 10.10
CA ARG A 185 -14.39 -24.50 11.45
C ARG A 185 -15.62 -23.60 11.61
N GLY A 186 -16.21 -23.14 10.51
CA GLY A 186 -17.23 -22.08 10.52
C GLY A 186 -16.69 -20.70 10.89
N GLU A 187 -15.37 -20.55 11.03
CA GLU A 187 -14.69 -19.33 11.48
C GLU A 187 -13.36 -19.15 10.73
N CYS A 188 -13.03 -17.89 10.42
CA CYS A 188 -11.83 -17.52 9.68
C CYS A 188 -11.20 -16.26 10.26
N GLU A 189 -9.91 -16.29 10.57
CA GLU A 189 -9.12 -15.07 10.73
C GLU A 189 -8.65 -14.68 9.33
N TRP A 190 -9.44 -13.86 8.62
CA TRP A 190 -9.25 -13.66 7.19
C TRP A 190 -7.89 -13.10 6.81
N MET A 191 -7.29 -12.26 7.66
CA MET A 191 -6.00 -11.68 7.36
C MET A 191 -4.92 -12.76 7.36
N ASP A 192 -4.82 -13.56 8.42
CA ASP A 192 -3.78 -14.58 8.60
C ASP A 192 -4.05 -15.87 7.83
N ASP A 193 -5.32 -16.27 7.70
CA ASP A 193 -5.70 -17.51 7.00
C ASP A 193 -5.66 -17.34 5.48
N VAL A 194 -5.96 -16.15 4.95
CA VAL A 194 -6.13 -15.94 3.50
C VAL A 194 -5.37 -14.72 2.97
N ALA A 195 -5.68 -13.52 3.45
CA ALA A 195 -5.26 -12.28 2.80
C ALA A 195 -3.75 -12.05 2.82
N ASN A 196 -3.06 -12.49 3.88
CA ASN A 196 -1.60 -12.45 3.99
C ASN A 196 -0.92 -13.61 3.24
N VAL A 197 -1.63 -14.71 3.02
CA VAL A 197 -1.09 -15.94 2.42
C VAL A 197 -1.08 -15.86 0.90
N VAL A 198 -2.22 -15.51 0.30
CA VAL A 198 -2.42 -15.56 -1.16
C VAL A 198 -1.41 -14.66 -1.91
N PRO A 199 -1.31 -13.35 -1.63
CA PRO A 199 -0.40 -12.48 -2.37
C PRO A 199 1.07 -12.82 -2.11
N MET A 200 1.41 -13.27 -0.90
CA MET A 200 2.79 -13.61 -0.56
C MET A 200 3.26 -14.87 -1.28
N ARG A 201 2.42 -15.92 -1.37
CA ARG A 201 2.76 -17.12 -2.16
C ARG A 201 2.91 -16.78 -3.65
N ILE A 202 2.02 -15.95 -4.20
CA ILE A 202 2.10 -15.48 -5.59
C ILE A 202 3.38 -14.68 -5.83
N ALA A 203 3.74 -13.77 -4.93
CA ALA A 203 4.96 -12.98 -5.03
C ALA A 203 6.22 -13.85 -4.94
N LEU A 204 6.25 -14.86 -4.07
CA LEU A 204 7.35 -15.83 -3.98
C LEU A 204 7.47 -16.64 -5.28
N ARG A 205 6.36 -17.13 -5.82
CA ARG A 205 6.32 -17.85 -7.11
C ARG A 205 6.85 -16.98 -8.24
N LEU A 206 6.43 -15.72 -8.33
CA LEU A 206 6.89 -14.77 -9.35
C LEU A 206 8.41 -14.59 -9.33
N VAL A 207 9.01 -14.51 -8.14
CA VAL A 207 10.47 -14.38 -7.99
C VAL A 207 11.22 -15.72 -8.04
N GLY A 208 10.52 -16.86 -8.13
CA GLY A 208 11.15 -18.19 -8.14
C GLY A 208 11.65 -18.65 -6.75
N PHE A 209 11.09 -18.13 -5.67
CA PHE A 209 11.47 -18.49 -4.30
C PHE A 209 10.52 -19.54 -3.71
N PRO A 210 10.95 -20.31 -2.70
CA PRO A 210 10.11 -21.34 -2.07
C PRO A 210 8.84 -20.75 -1.44
N GLU A 211 7.67 -21.23 -1.86
CA GLU A 211 6.37 -20.72 -1.41
C GLU A 211 6.05 -21.10 0.04
N GLU A 212 6.64 -22.17 0.56
CA GLU A 212 6.54 -22.58 1.95
C GLU A 212 7.06 -21.51 2.92
N ASP A 213 7.96 -20.65 2.45
CA ASP A 213 8.54 -19.55 3.24
C ASP A 213 7.59 -18.36 3.41
N HIS A 214 6.39 -18.38 2.79
CA HIS A 214 5.45 -17.24 2.75
C HIS A 214 5.21 -16.61 4.12
N ARG A 215 5.00 -17.38 5.21
CA ARG A 215 4.78 -16.80 6.55
C ARG A 215 5.99 -16.03 7.05
N ARG A 216 7.20 -16.58 6.87
CA ARG A 216 8.43 -15.93 7.32
C ARG A 216 8.72 -14.68 6.48
N VAL A 217 8.61 -14.79 5.16
CA VAL A 217 8.88 -13.67 4.25
C VAL A 217 7.83 -12.57 4.42
N LYS A 218 6.55 -12.92 4.61
CA LYS A 218 5.49 -11.96 4.95
C LYS A 218 5.84 -11.19 6.20
N PHE A 219 6.16 -11.88 7.30
CA PHE A 219 6.58 -11.24 8.55
C PHE A 219 7.73 -10.26 8.34
N LEU A 220 8.77 -10.66 7.59
CA LEU A 220 9.91 -9.79 7.30
C LEU A 220 9.51 -8.58 6.43
N CYS A 221 8.61 -8.76 5.46
CA CYS A 221 8.06 -7.68 4.63
C CYS A 221 7.24 -6.69 5.46
N ASP A 222 6.39 -7.15 6.40
CA ASP A 222 5.62 -6.28 7.30
C ASP A 222 6.55 -5.34 8.10
N HIS A 223 7.70 -5.84 8.57
CA HIS A 223 8.68 -5.01 9.25
C HIS A 223 9.34 -4.00 8.31
N ALA A 224 9.62 -4.39 7.06
CA ALA A 224 10.14 -3.47 6.05
C ALA A 224 9.14 -2.36 5.70
N VAL A 225 7.84 -2.67 5.57
CA VAL A 225 6.78 -1.68 5.37
C VAL A 225 6.62 -0.79 6.60
N ALA A 226 6.72 -1.36 7.80
CA ALA A 226 6.57 -0.62 9.04
C ALA A 226 7.62 0.50 9.20
N LEU A 227 8.81 0.39 8.60
CA LEU A 227 9.79 1.49 8.52
C LEU A 227 9.22 2.79 7.94
N LEU A 228 8.15 2.71 7.15
CA LEU A 228 7.51 3.85 6.49
C LEU A 228 6.22 4.31 7.20
N ASN A 229 5.85 3.76 8.36
CA ASN A 229 4.56 4.08 8.99
C ASN A 229 4.48 5.49 9.63
N GLY A 230 5.62 6.16 9.84
CA GLY A 230 5.70 7.51 10.42
C GLY A 230 5.41 7.61 11.92
N VAL A 231 5.15 6.50 12.63
CA VAL A 231 4.74 6.48 14.05
C VAL A 231 5.58 5.55 14.94
N ASN A 232 6.61 4.91 14.40
CA ASN A 232 7.59 4.10 15.15
C ASN A 232 8.34 4.85 16.26
N THR A 233 8.39 4.25 17.45
CA THR A 233 9.40 4.61 18.47
C THR A 233 10.82 4.23 17.99
N PRO A 234 11.87 4.82 18.58
CA PRO A 234 13.26 4.43 18.25
C PRO A 234 13.56 2.94 18.45
N ALA A 235 12.93 2.28 19.43
CA ALA A 235 13.11 0.85 19.67
C ALA A 235 12.44 0.01 18.57
N GLN A 236 11.20 0.33 18.20
CA GLN A 236 10.51 -0.32 17.08
C GLN A 236 11.28 -0.13 15.78
N LEU A 237 11.84 1.06 15.55
CA LEU A 237 12.66 1.31 14.37
C LEU A 237 13.88 0.38 14.30
N ALA A 238 14.61 0.24 15.41
CA ALA A 238 15.77 -0.65 15.46
C ALA A 238 15.37 -2.10 15.15
N GLU A 239 14.28 -2.57 15.75
CA GLU A 239 13.71 -3.89 15.49
C GLU A 239 13.33 -4.07 14.00
N HIS A 240 12.64 -3.10 13.40
CA HIS A 240 12.30 -3.15 11.97
C HIS A 240 13.54 -3.17 11.06
N VAL A 241 14.62 -2.47 11.44
CA VAL A 241 15.90 -2.51 10.71
C VAL A 241 16.54 -3.89 10.80
N ASP A 242 16.56 -4.52 11.98
CA ASP A 242 17.14 -5.86 12.17
C ASP A 242 16.42 -6.89 11.29
N PHE A 243 15.09 -6.86 11.25
CA PHE A 243 14.31 -7.73 10.36
C PHE A 243 14.45 -7.37 8.88
N GLY A 244 14.64 -6.09 8.55
CA GLY A 244 14.97 -5.66 7.19
C GLY A 244 16.31 -6.23 6.70
N ILE A 245 17.32 -6.29 7.57
CA ILE A 245 18.61 -6.93 7.28
C ILE A 245 18.42 -8.44 7.06
N GLU A 246 17.57 -9.09 7.85
CA GLU A 246 17.28 -10.50 7.66
C GLU A 246 16.57 -10.77 6.32
N LEU A 247 15.61 -9.93 5.93
CA LEU A 247 14.96 -10.01 4.62
C LEU A 247 15.98 -9.89 3.49
N PHE A 248 16.87 -8.91 3.58
CA PHE A 248 17.95 -8.71 2.62
C PHE A 248 18.83 -9.97 2.51
N ALA A 249 19.25 -10.53 3.65
CA ALA A 249 20.05 -11.75 3.69
C ALA A 249 19.31 -12.96 3.09
N TYR A 250 18.00 -13.07 3.30
CA TYR A 250 17.17 -14.10 2.69
C TYR A 250 17.16 -13.97 1.16
N VAL A 251 16.85 -12.78 0.63
CA VAL A 251 16.85 -12.52 -0.81
C VAL A 251 18.22 -12.78 -1.43
N GLN A 252 19.30 -12.34 -0.78
CA GLN A 252 20.66 -12.60 -1.25
C GLN A 252 20.97 -14.09 -1.34
N ARG A 253 20.58 -14.91 -0.34
CA ARG A 253 20.77 -16.36 -0.40
C ARG A 253 20.02 -16.99 -1.56
N GLN A 254 18.77 -16.59 -1.80
CA GLN A 254 17.98 -17.11 -2.92
C GLN A 254 18.55 -16.66 -4.26
N PHE A 255 18.95 -15.40 -4.40
CA PHE A 255 19.62 -14.90 -5.60
C PHE A 255 20.88 -15.70 -5.93
N GLN A 256 21.74 -15.97 -4.94
CA GLN A 256 22.96 -16.74 -5.14
C GLN A 256 22.71 -18.21 -5.56
N ARG A 257 21.56 -18.80 -5.19
CA ARG A 257 21.12 -20.09 -5.73
C ARG A 257 20.81 -19.99 -7.21
N HIS A 258 20.08 -18.95 -7.63
CA HIS A 258 19.75 -18.70 -9.03
C HIS A 258 20.96 -18.31 -9.88
N VAL A 259 22.01 -17.70 -9.29
CA VAL A 259 23.29 -17.48 -9.99
C VAL A 259 23.88 -18.82 -10.46
N ARG A 260 23.78 -19.89 -9.66
CA ARG A 260 24.32 -21.20 -10.04
C ARG A 260 23.47 -21.91 -11.10
N ALA A 261 22.15 -21.75 -11.03
CA ALA A 261 21.20 -22.34 -11.98
C ALA A 261 20.01 -21.38 -12.20
N PRO A 262 20.07 -20.49 -13.20
CA PRO A 262 19.00 -19.52 -13.46
C PRO A 262 17.74 -20.23 -13.98
N GLY A 263 16.61 -20.01 -13.31
CA GLY A 263 15.29 -20.51 -13.73
C GLY A 263 14.60 -19.66 -14.79
N ASP A 264 13.37 -20.06 -15.12
CA ASP A 264 12.44 -19.34 -16.01
C ASP A 264 11.49 -18.42 -15.21
N ASP A 265 12.02 -17.80 -14.16
CA ASP A 265 11.34 -16.85 -13.26
C ASP A 265 11.98 -15.45 -13.34
N LEU A 266 11.49 -14.51 -12.53
CA LEU A 266 12.05 -13.17 -12.49
C LEU A 266 13.51 -13.18 -12.01
N THR A 267 13.86 -13.96 -10.98
CA THR A 267 15.23 -13.98 -10.46
C THR A 267 16.21 -14.50 -11.50
N GLY A 268 15.86 -15.58 -12.21
CA GLY A 268 16.65 -16.08 -13.34
C GLY A 268 16.83 -15.02 -14.44
N SER A 269 15.79 -14.24 -14.72
CA SER A 269 15.83 -13.14 -15.70
C SER A 269 16.75 -12.00 -15.24
N LEU A 270 16.71 -11.64 -13.96
CA LEU A 270 17.61 -10.63 -13.39
C LEU A 270 19.07 -11.13 -13.36
N VAL A 271 19.31 -12.40 -13.03
CA VAL A 271 20.65 -13.02 -13.10
C VAL A 271 21.20 -12.99 -14.54
N ARG A 272 20.36 -13.19 -15.55
CA ARG A 272 20.79 -13.02 -16.95
C ARG A 272 21.13 -11.57 -17.25
N ALA A 273 20.35 -10.61 -16.75
CA ALA A 273 20.61 -9.19 -16.92
C ALA A 273 21.91 -8.72 -16.22
N THR A 274 22.32 -9.34 -15.11
CA THR A 274 23.61 -9.03 -14.47
C THR A 274 24.83 -9.58 -15.21
N ARG A 275 24.62 -10.55 -16.11
CA ARG A 275 25.68 -11.12 -16.97
C ARG A 275 25.75 -10.49 -18.35
N GLY A 276 24.71 -9.75 -18.73
CA GLY A 276 24.63 -9.08 -20.02
C GLY A 276 25.58 -7.89 -20.14
N SER A 277 25.76 -7.41 -21.36
CA SER A 277 26.43 -6.15 -21.67
C SER A 277 25.46 -5.22 -22.41
N GLY A 278 25.66 -3.91 -22.27
CA GLY A 278 24.83 -2.89 -22.91
C GLY A 278 23.74 -2.29 -22.01
N ASP A 279 22.80 -1.59 -22.63
CA ASP A 279 21.88 -0.69 -21.92
C ASP A 279 20.92 -1.42 -20.96
N ASP A 280 20.60 -2.69 -21.22
CA ASP A 280 19.72 -3.52 -20.38
C ASP A 280 20.46 -4.27 -19.25
N SER A 281 21.77 -4.04 -19.07
CA SER A 281 22.54 -4.65 -17.98
C SER A 281 22.18 -4.07 -16.61
N LEU A 282 22.26 -4.92 -15.57
CA LEU A 282 22.05 -4.53 -14.17
C LEU A 282 23.27 -4.87 -13.33
N SER A 283 23.53 -4.06 -12.31
CA SER A 283 24.38 -4.48 -11.19
C SER A 283 23.67 -5.53 -10.33
N GLU A 284 24.44 -6.33 -9.59
CA GLU A 284 23.87 -7.26 -8.60
C GLU A 284 23.05 -6.52 -7.52
N ALA A 285 23.51 -5.33 -7.12
CA ALA A 285 22.78 -4.49 -6.15
C ALA A 285 21.40 -4.05 -6.67
N GLU A 286 21.30 -3.67 -7.95
CA GLU A 286 20.00 -3.35 -8.58
C GLU A 286 19.10 -4.60 -8.64
N ALA A 287 19.64 -5.75 -9.05
CA ALA A 287 18.87 -7.00 -9.12
C ALA A 287 18.31 -7.41 -7.75
N LEU A 288 19.12 -7.37 -6.69
CA LEU A 288 18.67 -7.66 -5.32
C LEU A 288 17.62 -6.66 -4.84
N SER A 289 17.81 -5.37 -5.13
CA SER A 289 16.88 -4.31 -4.72
C SER A 289 15.52 -4.45 -5.44
N ILE A 290 15.52 -4.85 -6.72
CA ILE A 290 14.29 -5.14 -7.47
C ILE A 290 13.51 -6.29 -6.84
N LEU A 291 14.19 -7.38 -6.47
CA LEU A 291 13.56 -8.53 -5.82
C LEU A 291 12.95 -8.16 -4.47
N LEU A 292 13.69 -7.40 -3.64
CA LEU A 292 13.19 -6.89 -2.36
C LEU A 292 11.94 -6.05 -2.56
N GLN A 293 11.96 -5.12 -3.51
CA GLN A 293 10.84 -4.23 -3.75
C GLN A 293 9.60 -4.96 -4.26
N ILE A 294 9.74 -5.99 -5.09
CA ILE A 294 8.61 -6.79 -5.55
C ILE A 294 7.98 -7.60 -4.41
N LEU A 295 8.80 -8.22 -3.55
CA LEU A 295 8.30 -8.95 -2.38
C LEU A 295 7.57 -8.01 -1.41
N ILE A 296 8.16 -6.87 -1.07
CA ILE A 296 7.58 -5.90 -0.13
C ILE A 296 6.30 -5.28 -0.71
N ALA A 297 6.32 -4.82 -1.97
CA ALA A 297 5.20 -4.15 -2.59
C ALA A 297 4.03 -5.10 -2.90
N GLY A 298 4.33 -6.34 -3.30
CA GLY A 298 3.33 -7.37 -3.60
C GLY A 298 2.71 -8.01 -2.36
N SER A 299 3.34 -7.88 -1.20
CA SER A 299 2.87 -8.45 0.06
C SER A 299 1.68 -7.66 0.65
N ASP A 300 1.92 -6.44 1.12
CA ASP A 300 0.97 -5.73 1.98
C ASP A 300 -0.19 -5.08 1.23
N SER A 301 0.03 -4.63 0.00
CA SER A 301 -0.98 -3.89 -0.76
C SER A 301 -2.19 -4.74 -1.10
N SER A 302 -1.94 -5.91 -1.69
CA SER A 302 -2.98 -6.87 -2.04
C SER A 302 -3.66 -7.47 -0.83
N ALA A 303 -2.92 -7.81 0.22
CA ALA A 303 -3.48 -8.31 1.47
C ALA A 303 -4.45 -7.29 2.10
N SER A 304 -4.07 -6.01 2.12
CA SER A 304 -4.92 -4.94 2.63
C SER A 304 -6.18 -4.71 1.79
N ALA A 305 -6.06 -4.82 0.46
CA ALA A 305 -7.20 -4.69 -0.44
C ALA A 305 -8.18 -5.87 -0.29
N LEU A 306 -7.69 -7.11 -0.19
CA LEU A 306 -8.47 -8.30 0.14
C LEU A 306 -9.21 -8.11 1.47
N GLY A 307 -8.50 -7.69 2.52
CA GLY A 307 -9.08 -7.42 3.83
C GLY A 307 -10.19 -6.37 3.77
N SER A 308 -9.96 -5.26 3.07
CA SER A 308 -10.94 -4.17 2.94
C SER A 308 -12.20 -4.62 2.19
N CYS A 309 -12.04 -5.38 1.09
CA CYS A 309 -13.17 -5.93 0.34
C CYS A 309 -14.02 -6.86 1.20
N VAL A 310 -13.39 -7.80 1.92
CA VAL A 310 -14.12 -8.77 2.73
C VAL A 310 -14.72 -8.14 3.99
N ALA A 311 -14.05 -7.16 4.60
CA ALA A 311 -14.65 -6.39 5.69
C ALA A 311 -15.92 -5.67 5.25
N ARG A 312 -15.95 -5.11 4.03
CA ARG A 312 -17.16 -4.49 3.47
C ARG A 312 -18.26 -5.50 3.20
N LEU A 313 -17.93 -6.67 2.65
CA LEU A 313 -18.90 -7.76 2.41
C LEU A 313 -19.48 -8.28 3.73
N ALA A 314 -18.66 -8.52 4.74
CA ALA A 314 -19.10 -9.00 6.05
C ALA A 314 -20.06 -8.02 6.73
N ALA A 315 -19.88 -6.72 6.50
CA ALA A 315 -20.75 -5.67 7.05
C ALA A 315 -22.08 -5.48 6.27
N ASP A 316 -22.28 -6.16 5.13
CA ASP A 316 -23.36 -5.86 4.20
C ASP A 316 -23.91 -7.13 3.52
N ALA A 317 -24.97 -7.69 4.11
CA ALA A 317 -25.61 -8.91 3.61
C ALA A 317 -26.31 -8.72 2.26
N GLU A 318 -26.82 -7.51 1.97
CA GLU A 318 -27.46 -7.19 0.70
C GLU A 318 -26.44 -7.17 -0.43
N LEU A 319 -25.27 -6.57 -0.18
CA LEU A 319 -24.14 -6.59 -1.11
C LEU A 319 -23.67 -8.02 -1.40
N GLN A 320 -23.60 -8.89 -0.38
CA GLN A 320 -23.28 -10.31 -0.59
C GLN A 320 -24.31 -10.98 -1.50
N ALA A 321 -25.60 -10.77 -1.24
CA ALA A 321 -26.68 -11.36 -2.04
C ALA A 321 -26.63 -10.87 -3.50
N ALA A 322 -26.43 -9.57 -3.71
CA ALA A 322 -26.30 -8.97 -5.04
C ALA A 322 -25.12 -9.56 -5.83
N LEU A 323 -23.94 -9.67 -5.22
CA LEU A 323 -22.76 -10.23 -5.88
C LEU A 323 -22.82 -11.75 -6.10
N ARG A 324 -23.57 -12.49 -5.27
CA ARG A 324 -23.86 -13.91 -5.53
C ARG A 324 -24.83 -14.08 -6.70
N ALA A 325 -25.84 -13.20 -6.80
CA ALA A 325 -26.82 -13.24 -7.89
C ALA A 325 -26.22 -12.81 -9.24
N ALA A 326 -25.26 -11.88 -9.23
CA ALA A 326 -24.56 -11.38 -10.40
C ALA A 326 -23.03 -11.33 -10.17
N PRO A 327 -22.32 -12.48 -10.22
CA PRO A 327 -20.87 -12.55 -9.98
C PRO A 327 -20.02 -11.73 -10.94
N GLU A 328 -20.54 -11.39 -12.13
CA GLU A 328 -19.93 -10.47 -13.07
C GLU A 328 -19.78 -9.03 -12.53
N GLY A 329 -20.46 -8.70 -11.42
CA GLY A 329 -20.30 -7.44 -10.69
C GLY A 329 -19.04 -7.36 -9.82
N ILE A 330 -18.39 -8.49 -9.50
CA ILE A 330 -17.20 -8.53 -8.63
C ILE A 330 -16.07 -7.62 -9.14
N PRO A 331 -15.70 -7.61 -10.43
CA PRO A 331 -14.68 -6.70 -10.94
C PRO A 331 -14.98 -5.22 -10.67
N ALA A 332 -16.23 -4.78 -10.84
CA ALA A 332 -16.63 -3.41 -10.61
C ALA A 332 -16.60 -3.06 -9.11
N PHE A 333 -17.07 -3.98 -8.26
CA PHE A 333 -16.96 -3.86 -6.80
C PHE A 333 -15.49 -3.73 -6.36
N VAL A 334 -14.59 -4.53 -6.91
CA VAL A 334 -13.15 -4.47 -6.60
C VAL A 334 -12.53 -3.13 -6.97
N GLU A 335 -12.82 -2.58 -8.16
CA GLU A 335 -12.30 -1.25 -8.54
C GLU A 335 -12.82 -0.16 -7.61
N GLU A 336 -14.09 -0.21 -7.21
CA GLU A 336 -14.68 0.77 -6.30
C GLU A 336 -14.10 0.65 -4.87
N MET A 337 -13.88 -0.58 -4.38
CA MET A 337 -13.19 -0.80 -3.12
C MET A 337 -11.75 -0.30 -3.15
N LEU A 338 -11.02 -0.54 -4.24
CA LEU A 338 -9.67 -0.02 -4.42
C LEU A 338 -9.67 1.51 -4.40
N ARG A 339 -10.69 2.17 -4.96
CA ARG A 339 -10.86 3.63 -4.89
C ARG A 339 -11.08 4.09 -3.44
N LEU A 340 -12.03 3.49 -2.73
CA LEU A 340 -12.45 3.91 -1.39
C LEU A 340 -11.40 3.61 -0.31
N GLU A 341 -10.79 2.43 -0.36
CA GLU A 341 -9.88 1.87 0.65
C GLU A 341 -8.52 1.58 0.01
N ALA A 342 -7.81 2.64 -0.40
CA ALA A 342 -6.48 2.52 -0.97
C ALA A 342 -5.48 1.95 0.07
N PRO A 343 -4.81 0.80 -0.20
CA PRO A 343 -3.86 0.19 0.74
C PRO A 343 -2.72 1.12 1.13
N PHE A 344 -2.10 1.75 0.14
CA PHE A 344 -1.14 2.84 0.34
C PHE A 344 -1.87 4.17 0.24
N GLN A 345 -1.76 4.99 1.28
CA GLN A 345 -2.42 6.30 1.34
C GLN A 345 -1.80 7.29 0.36
N GLY A 346 -0.52 7.13 0.04
CA GLY A 346 0.20 7.98 -0.89
C GLY A 346 1.62 7.51 -1.18
N HIS A 347 2.35 8.23 -2.02
CA HIS A 347 3.78 8.03 -2.26
C HIS A 347 4.52 9.37 -2.25
N PHE A 348 5.82 9.32 -1.95
CA PHE A 348 6.64 10.52 -1.86
C PHE A 348 7.22 10.95 -3.20
N ARG A 349 7.42 12.26 -3.32
CA ARG A 349 8.24 12.93 -4.34
C ARG A 349 9.15 13.97 -3.71
N VAL A 350 10.23 14.31 -4.38
CA VAL A 350 11.16 15.37 -3.99
C VAL A 350 11.29 16.38 -5.12
N THR A 351 11.08 17.66 -4.82
CA THR A 351 11.27 18.72 -5.82
C THR A 351 12.75 18.87 -6.19
N THR A 352 13.09 18.81 -7.48
CA THR A 352 14.47 18.97 -7.98
C THR A 352 14.92 20.43 -8.12
N ARG A 353 13.95 21.34 -8.13
CA ARG A 353 14.09 22.80 -8.21
C ARG A 353 12.98 23.48 -7.38
N ALA A 354 13.13 24.77 -7.11
CA ALA A 354 12.02 25.55 -6.54
C ALA A 354 10.88 25.63 -7.56
N VAL A 355 9.63 25.47 -7.10
CA VAL A 355 8.43 25.41 -7.95
C VAL A 355 7.20 25.91 -7.17
N SER A 356 6.19 26.41 -7.89
CA SER A 356 4.87 26.72 -7.32
C SER A 356 3.93 25.56 -7.62
N LEU A 357 3.20 25.06 -6.62
CA LEU A 357 2.19 24.02 -6.77
C LEU A 357 0.95 24.40 -5.97
N GLY A 358 -0.22 24.45 -6.61
CA GLY A 358 -1.47 24.82 -5.93
C GLY A 358 -1.41 26.16 -5.19
N GLY A 359 -0.64 27.12 -5.70
CA GLY A 359 -0.40 28.43 -5.07
C GLY A 359 0.63 28.44 -3.93
N VAL A 360 1.24 27.30 -3.58
CA VAL A 360 2.26 27.19 -2.54
C VAL A 360 3.66 27.15 -3.16
N GLN A 361 4.56 28.00 -2.66
CA GLN A 361 5.97 28.02 -3.06
C GLN A 361 6.74 26.90 -2.36
N LEU A 362 7.23 25.95 -3.14
CA LEU A 362 8.03 24.82 -2.68
C LEU A 362 9.52 25.06 -2.97
N PRO A 363 10.42 25.01 -1.97
CA PRO A 363 11.85 25.09 -2.21
C PRO A 363 12.38 23.81 -2.89
N LYS A 364 13.54 23.88 -3.55
CA LYS A 364 14.29 22.68 -3.97
C LYS A 364 14.50 21.76 -2.76
N GLY A 365 14.33 20.45 -2.96
CA GLY A 365 14.42 19.43 -1.92
C GLY A 365 13.17 19.31 -1.02
N ALA A 366 12.09 20.04 -1.31
CA ALA A 366 10.82 19.83 -0.61
C ALA A 366 10.29 18.43 -0.87
N ARG A 367 9.83 17.76 0.19
CA ARG A 367 9.23 16.43 0.14
C ARG A 367 7.72 16.55 0.07
N LEU A 368 7.11 15.85 -0.87
CA LEU A 368 5.67 15.85 -1.12
C LEU A 368 5.14 14.43 -0.94
N MET A 369 4.13 14.23 -0.11
CA MET A 369 3.33 13.02 -0.06
C MET A 369 2.09 13.22 -0.94
N LEU A 370 2.02 12.47 -2.03
CA LEU A 370 0.89 12.48 -2.96
C LEU A 370 -0.19 11.56 -2.43
N LEU A 371 -1.29 12.10 -1.93
CA LEU A 371 -2.32 11.34 -1.22
C LEU A 371 -3.31 10.70 -2.20
N TRP A 372 -2.99 9.49 -2.68
CA TRP A 372 -3.86 8.67 -3.51
C TRP A 372 -5.24 8.48 -2.88
N ALA A 373 -5.30 8.14 -1.59
CA ALA A 373 -6.54 7.93 -0.86
C ALA A 373 -7.41 9.19 -0.79
N SER A 374 -6.78 10.38 -0.73
CA SER A 374 -7.49 11.66 -0.79
C SER A 374 -7.99 11.97 -2.20
N ALA A 375 -7.13 11.83 -3.22
CA ALA A 375 -7.47 12.06 -4.62
C ALA A 375 -8.62 11.16 -5.09
N ASN A 376 -8.65 9.91 -4.63
CA ASN A 376 -9.72 8.96 -4.91
C ASN A 376 -11.09 9.37 -4.37
N ARG A 377 -11.13 10.27 -3.38
CA ARG A 377 -12.37 10.81 -2.77
C ARG A 377 -12.54 12.31 -3.05
N ASP A 378 -11.91 12.80 -4.12
CA ASP A 378 -12.07 14.19 -4.54
C ASP A 378 -13.41 14.39 -5.27
N ALA A 379 -14.29 15.22 -4.71
CA ALA A 379 -15.60 15.53 -5.27
C ALA A 379 -15.53 16.25 -6.63
N ALA A 380 -14.40 16.90 -6.95
CA ALA A 380 -14.18 17.49 -8.28
C ALA A 380 -14.02 16.41 -9.37
N ARG A 381 -13.68 15.18 -8.98
CA ARG A 381 -13.46 14.05 -9.90
C ARG A 381 -14.53 12.97 -9.80
N PHE A 382 -14.97 12.63 -8.59
CA PHE A 382 -15.91 11.56 -8.31
C PHE A 382 -17.15 12.12 -7.62
N GLU A 383 -18.31 12.02 -8.27
CA GLU A 383 -19.59 12.33 -7.66
C GLU A 383 -19.86 11.39 -6.47
N GLU A 384 -20.40 11.94 -5.38
CA GLU A 384 -20.62 11.22 -4.12
C GLU A 384 -19.38 10.39 -3.74
N PRO A 385 -18.23 11.05 -3.51
CA PRO A 385 -16.93 10.39 -3.49
C PRO A 385 -16.79 9.36 -2.37
N ASP A 386 -17.57 9.46 -1.31
CA ASP A 386 -17.53 8.54 -0.17
C ASP A 386 -18.48 7.35 -0.30
N ALA A 387 -19.39 7.36 -1.28
CA ALA A 387 -20.35 6.29 -1.51
C ALA A 387 -19.72 5.11 -2.26
N LEU A 388 -20.12 3.88 -1.90
CA LEU A 388 -19.82 2.66 -2.65
C LEU A 388 -20.76 2.56 -3.85
N ARG A 389 -20.25 2.91 -5.05
CA ARG A 389 -21.02 2.88 -6.31
C ARG A 389 -20.24 2.14 -7.41
N PRO A 390 -20.35 0.80 -7.50
CA PRO A 390 -19.67 -0.01 -8.53
C PRO A 390 -20.09 0.32 -9.97
N GLU A 391 -21.22 0.99 -10.16
CA GLU A 391 -21.75 1.38 -11.47
C GLU A 391 -21.18 2.72 -12.00
N ARG A 392 -20.37 3.43 -11.20
CA ARG A 392 -19.88 4.76 -11.59
C ARG A 392 -19.02 4.72 -12.87
N PRO A 393 -19.14 5.70 -13.77
CA PRO A 393 -18.31 5.77 -14.96
C PRO A 393 -16.85 6.03 -14.58
N GLY A 394 -15.92 5.47 -15.35
CA GLY A 394 -14.50 5.76 -15.21
C GLY A 394 -13.84 5.22 -13.93
N LEU A 395 -14.40 4.19 -13.29
CA LEU A 395 -13.86 3.59 -12.06
C LEU A 395 -12.34 3.46 -12.02
N ARG A 396 -11.73 2.93 -13.09
CA ARG A 396 -10.28 2.71 -13.25
C ARG A 396 -9.41 3.97 -13.22
N GLN A 397 -10.00 5.16 -13.16
CA GLN A 397 -9.29 6.44 -13.06
C GLN A 397 -8.85 6.75 -11.62
N HIS A 398 -9.20 5.91 -10.64
CA HIS A 398 -8.64 5.97 -9.29
C HIS A 398 -7.10 5.82 -9.29
N MET A 399 -6.43 6.40 -8.30
CA MET A 399 -4.97 6.52 -8.18
C MET A 399 -4.35 5.51 -7.20
N THR A 400 -5.08 4.49 -6.77
CA THR A 400 -4.59 3.47 -5.82
C THR A 400 -3.34 2.75 -6.33
N PHE A 401 -3.21 2.64 -7.65
CA PHE A 401 -2.04 2.07 -8.32
C PHE A 401 -1.01 3.14 -8.73
N GLY A 402 -1.11 4.37 -8.22
CA GLY A 402 -0.33 5.51 -8.69
C GLY A 402 -0.77 6.00 -10.08
N TYR A 403 0.06 6.85 -10.69
CA TYR A 403 -0.21 7.45 -12.00
C TYR A 403 1.12 7.74 -12.73
N GLY A 404 1.07 7.86 -14.06
CA GLY A 404 2.22 8.24 -14.88
C GLY A 404 3.27 7.12 -15.01
N ALA A 405 4.55 7.51 -15.06
CA ALA A 405 5.67 6.59 -15.30
C ALA A 405 5.74 5.46 -14.25
N HIS A 406 5.35 5.75 -13.02
CA HIS A 406 5.41 4.83 -11.88
C HIS A 406 4.09 4.11 -11.59
N LEU A 407 3.16 4.03 -12.55
CA LEU A 407 1.95 3.21 -12.42
C LEU A 407 2.32 1.78 -11.95
N CYS A 408 1.60 1.24 -10.98
CA CYS A 408 1.93 -0.03 -10.34
C CYS A 408 2.11 -1.15 -11.37
N LEU A 409 3.25 -1.83 -11.28
CA LEU A 409 3.62 -2.92 -12.18
C LEU A 409 2.68 -4.14 -12.01
N GLY A 410 2.25 -4.41 -10.77
CA GLY A 410 1.38 -5.54 -10.41
C GLY A 410 -0.11 -5.25 -10.52
N ALA A 411 -0.53 -4.11 -11.07
CA ALA A 411 -1.92 -3.65 -11.00
C ALA A 411 -2.96 -4.61 -11.61
N HIS A 412 -2.57 -5.37 -12.63
CA HIS A 412 -3.43 -6.39 -13.24
C HIS A 412 -3.51 -7.66 -12.39
N LEU A 413 -2.36 -8.13 -11.89
CA LEU A 413 -2.28 -9.31 -11.02
C LEU A 413 -3.03 -9.09 -9.71
N ALA A 414 -2.85 -7.93 -9.07
CA ALA A 414 -3.54 -7.56 -7.84
C ALA A 414 -5.07 -7.55 -8.00
N ARG A 415 -5.58 -6.98 -9.10
CA ARG A 415 -7.01 -7.07 -9.40
C ARG A 415 -7.47 -8.51 -9.55
N ARG A 416 -6.68 -9.32 -10.24
CA ARG A 416 -7.06 -10.69 -10.58
C ARG A 416 -7.13 -11.59 -9.34
N GLU A 417 -6.13 -11.54 -8.48
CA GLU A 417 -6.13 -12.32 -7.23
C GLU A 417 -7.26 -11.90 -6.30
N ILE A 418 -7.55 -10.59 -6.17
CA ILE A 418 -8.69 -10.10 -5.37
C ILE A 418 -10.01 -10.64 -5.94
N GLN A 419 -10.22 -10.52 -7.26
CA GLN A 419 -11.44 -11.00 -7.91
C GLN A 419 -11.64 -12.50 -7.73
N ILE A 420 -10.59 -13.30 -7.89
CA ILE A 420 -10.66 -14.76 -7.70
C ILE A 420 -10.99 -15.09 -6.24
N ALA A 421 -10.30 -14.46 -5.29
CA ALA A 421 -10.52 -14.71 -3.87
C ALA A 421 -11.95 -14.39 -3.44
N LEU A 422 -12.50 -13.25 -3.89
CA LEU A 422 -13.89 -12.88 -3.59
C LEU A 422 -14.89 -13.81 -4.26
N ALA A 423 -14.64 -14.23 -5.50
CA ALA A 423 -15.52 -15.17 -6.20
C ALA A 423 -15.59 -16.53 -5.47
N GLN A 424 -14.44 -17.07 -5.04
CA GLN A 424 -14.39 -18.32 -4.30
C GLN A 424 -15.04 -18.19 -2.91
N LEU A 425 -14.78 -17.09 -2.19
CA LEU A 425 -15.41 -16.84 -0.89
C LEU A 425 -16.95 -16.76 -1.01
N LEU A 426 -17.46 -16.00 -1.98
CA LEU A 426 -18.90 -15.85 -2.20
C LEU A 426 -19.55 -17.15 -2.70
N GLY A 427 -18.87 -17.91 -3.57
CA GLY A 427 -19.36 -19.17 -4.11
C GLY A 427 -19.37 -20.31 -3.08
N SER A 428 -18.46 -20.30 -2.12
CA SER A 428 -18.35 -21.35 -1.09
C SER A 428 -19.16 -21.06 0.18
N THR A 429 -19.66 -19.83 0.37
CA THR A 429 -20.44 -19.41 1.55
C THR A 429 -21.87 -19.01 1.18
N SER A 430 -22.82 -19.28 2.07
CA SER A 430 -24.17 -18.71 2.02
C SER A 430 -24.27 -17.39 2.80
N HIS A 431 -23.42 -17.22 3.82
CA HIS A 431 -23.36 -15.99 4.61
C HIS A 431 -21.96 -15.77 5.19
N ILE A 432 -21.52 -14.51 5.19
CA ILE A 432 -20.27 -14.04 5.79
C ILE A 432 -20.65 -12.98 6.82
N ALA A 433 -20.24 -13.13 8.07
CA ALA A 433 -20.51 -12.16 9.14
C ALA A 433 -19.22 -11.74 9.84
N PRO A 434 -19.15 -10.53 10.42
CA PRO A 434 -18.03 -10.13 11.26
C PRO A 434 -17.96 -11.06 12.48
N GLY A 435 -16.77 -11.51 12.82
CA GLY A 435 -16.52 -12.29 14.03
C GLY A 435 -16.60 -11.44 15.31
N PRO A 436 -16.44 -12.08 16.48
CA PRO A 436 -16.73 -11.45 17.77
C PRO A 436 -15.72 -10.37 18.20
N SER A 437 -14.52 -10.34 17.61
CA SER A 437 -13.49 -9.36 17.97
C SER A 437 -13.48 -8.16 17.02
N PRO A 438 -13.27 -6.93 17.55
CA PRO A 438 -13.24 -5.74 16.71
C PRO A 438 -12.05 -5.78 15.75
N GLN A 439 -12.30 -5.33 14.52
CA GLN A 439 -11.29 -5.09 13.51
C GLN A 439 -10.41 -3.92 13.93
N ARG A 440 -9.10 -4.03 13.69
CA ARG A 440 -8.15 -2.94 13.99
C ARG A 440 -7.26 -2.66 12.79
N HIS A 441 -7.05 -1.38 12.51
CA HIS A 441 -6.03 -0.96 11.55
C HIS A 441 -4.68 -0.81 12.25
N ARG A 442 -3.61 -1.16 11.53
CA ARG A 442 -2.25 -0.86 11.97
C ARG A 442 -2.06 0.67 11.94
N PRO A 443 -1.60 1.31 13.02
CA PRO A 443 -1.32 2.75 13.00
C PRO A 443 -0.24 3.08 11.96
N SER A 444 -0.57 3.90 10.98
CA SER A 444 0.34 4.24 9.88
C SER A 444 -0.18 5.46 9.11
N VAL A 445 0.71 6.39 8.76
CA VAL A 445 0.38 7.49 7.81
C VAL A 445 0.49 7.05 6.35
N PHE A 446 1.14 5.90 6.11
CA PHE A 446 1.52 5.44 4.77
C PHE A 446 0.63 4.31 4.27
N THR A 447 0.18 3.43 5.16
CA THR A 447 -0.63 2.26 4.84
C THR A 447 -1.92 2.25 5.63
N ARG A 448 -2.95 1.61 5.08
CA ARG A 448 -4.21 1.31 5.75
C ARG A 448 -4.45 -0.18 5.65
N THR A 449 -4.00 -0.91 6.66
CA THR A 449 -4.01 -2.38 6.69
C THR A 449 -4.71 -2.86 7.95
N LEU A 450 -5.66 -3.77 7.79
CA LEU A 450 -6.26 -4.50 8.91
C LEU A 450 -5.21 -5.43 9.53
N VAL A 451 -5.06 -5.36 10.85
CA VAL A 451 -4.25 -6.30 11.63
C VAL A 451 -4.98 -7.64 11.76
N ASN A 452 -6.31 -7.57 11.86
CA ASN A 452 -7.18 -8.72 12.05
C ASN A 452 -8.53 -8.48 11.36
N LEU A 453 -9.13 -9.55 10.86
CA LEU A 453 -10.49 -9.61 10.35
C LEU A 453 -11.08 -10.99 10.69
N PRO A 454 -11.52 -11.19 11.94
CA PRO A 454 -12.24 -12.41 12.31
C PRO A 454 -13.60 -12.42 11.62
N LEU A 455 -13.99 -13.58 11.09
CA LEU A 455 -15.24 -13.80 10.37
C LEU A 455 -15.92 -15.07 10.87
N THR A 456 -17.26 -15.06 10.86
CA THR A 456 -18.08 -16.27 10.91
C THR A 456 -18.52 -16.60 9.49
N LEU A 457 -18.31 -17.84 9.07
CA LEU A 457 -18.62 -18.32 7.73
C LEU A 457 -19.72 -19.38 7.81
N THR A 458 -20.81 -19.16 7.07
CA THR A 458 -21.83 -20.20 6.86
C THR A 458 -21.56 -20.83 5.50
N PRO A 459 -21.24 -22.13 5.42
CA PRO A 459 -21.03 -22.81 4.14
C PRO A 459 -22.26 -22.68 3.24
N SER A 460 -22.02 -22.61 1.93
CA SER A 460 -23.08 -22.88 0.95
C SER A 460 -23.49 -24.34 1.06
N ALA A 461 -24.77 -24.65 0.82
CA ALA A 461 -25.18 -26.05 0.72
C ALA A 461 -24.36 -26.69 -0.42
N PRO A 462 -23.85 -27.93 -0.25
CA PRO A 462 -23.25 -28.63 -1.37
C PRO A 462 -24.28 -28.64 -2.50
N ALA A 463 -23.83 -28.36 -3.73
CA ALA A 463 -24.66 -28.46 -4.93
C ALA A 463 -25.16 -29.91 -5.02
N THR A 464 -26.31 -30.17 -4.41
CA THR A 464 -26.98 -31.46 -4.42
C THR A 464 -27.64 -31.53 -5.77
N ASP A 465 -27.23 -32.54 -6.56
CA ASP A 465 -27.76 -32.92 -7.87
C ASP A 465 -28.81 -31.98 -8.44
N ALA A 466 -28.39 -31.16 -9.40
CA ALA A 466 -29.33 -30.55 -10.33
C ALA A 466 -30.16 -31.67 -10.95
N ARG A 467 -31.36 -31.88 -10.41
CA ARG A 467 -32.36 -32.81 -10.96
C ARG A 467 -32.48 -32.47 -12.45
N PRO A 468 -32.30 -33.44 -13.37
CA PRO A 468 -32.33 -33.13 -14.79
C PRO A 468 -33.65 -32.43 -15.12
N PRO A 469 -33.64 -31.42 -16.01
CA PRO A 469 -34.84 -30.68 -16.35
C PRO A 469 -35.91 -31.66 -16.81
N THR A 470 -37.09 -31.54 -16.20
CA THR A 470 -38.27 -32.31 -16.60
C THR A 470 -38.52 -32.03 -18.09
N PRO A 471 -38.66 -33.06 -18.95
CA PRO A 471 -38.92 -32.83 -20.36
C PRO A 471 -40.21 -32.01 -20.51
N ALA A 472 -40.14 -30.98 -21.35
CA ALA A 472 -41.28 -30.11 -21.64
C ALA A 472 -42.47 -30.93 -22.16
N PRO A 473 -43.72 -30.53 -21.85
CA PRO A 473 -44.90 -31.23 -22.34
C PRO A 473 -44.97 -31.11 -23.87
N GLU A 474 -45.22 -32.25 -24.54
CA GLU A 474 -45.41 -32.33 -25.99
C GLU A 474 -46.48 -31.33 -26.44
N ALA A 475 -46.13 -30.51 -27.44
CA ALA A 475 -47.05 -29.56 -28.05
C ALA A 475 -48.16 -30.30 -28.81
N SER A 476 -49.40 -29.98 -28.45
CA SER A 476 -50.61 -30.41 -29.15
C SER A 476 -50.66 -29.81 -30.57
N PRO A 477 -51.00 -30.59 -31.62
CA PRO A 477 -50.97 -30.09 -33.00
C PRO A 477 -52.17 -29.16 -33.26
N LEU A 478 -51.88 -27.88 -33.50
CA LEU A 478 -52.85 -26.90 -33.96
C LEU A 478 -53.18 -27.12 -35.45
N ARG A 479 -54.49 -27.07 -35.70
CA ARG A 479 -55.19 -27.27 -36.97
C ARG A 479 -54.72 -26.34 -38.09
N ALA A 480 -54.65 -26.89 -39.29
CA ALA A 480 -54.49 -26.16 -40.54
C ALA A 480 -55.74 -25.35 -40.91
N VAL A 481 -55.53 -24.08 -41.21
CA VAL A 481 -56.34 -23.18 -42.05
C VAL A 481 -55.26 -22.39 -42.80
N GLY A 482 -55.04 -22.48 -44.11
CA GLY A 482 -55.98 -22.53 -45.23
C GLY A 482 -56.00 -21.13 -45.84
N GLU A 483 -55.14 -20.84 -46.82
CA GLU A 483 -55.29 -19.68 -47.72
C GLU A 483 -54.46 -19.87 -49.01
N ASP A 484 -55.19 -20.23 -50.08
CA ASP A 484 -54.82 -20.08 -51.48
C ASP A 484 -54.94 -18.60 -51.89
N ALA A 485 -53.91 -18.06 -52.54
CA ALA A 485 -54.05 -17.05 -53.60
C ALA A 485 -52.69 -16.75 -54.28
N ARG A 486 -52.32 -17.57 -55.28
CA ARG A 486 -51.98 -17.18 -56.68
C ARG A 486 -51.23 -18.27 -57.41
#